data_AF-A0A3A0FPK3-F1
#
_entry.id   AF-A0A3A0FPK3-F1
#
_cell.length_a   1.000
_cell.length_b   1.000
_cell.length_c   1.000
_cell.angle_alpha   90.00
_cell.angle_beta   90.00
_cell.angle_gamma   90.00
#
_symmetry.space_group_name_H-M   'P 1'
#
loop_
_entity.id
_entity.type
_entity.pdbx_description
1 polymer ?
#
loop_
_entity_poly.entity_id
_entity_poly.type
_entity_poly.pdbx_seq_one_letter_code
_entity_poly.pdbx_strand_id
1 'polypeptide(L)'
;MEPSIKGTVFAGVVEALAKCLAEGRVTEGELGRWLTPADRAALHEKILVSNWYPIESYRRINELLRDVVGHGGNEYLRELGRETARKLMAAGIYAQFEYLQRTEVANAIGAEAKFAAFGRDLRRITTLSSAILNFSKWTAVPDPEHQGGRYWIEVCDAQHFPEVLAWRSDGLINEMGVARFGGDMWRWDRPARDRIVFRMQRDL
;
A
#
# COMPACT_ATOMS: atom_id res chain seq x y z
N MET A 1 -2.10 22.00 -0.93
CA MET A 1 -2.90 20.98 -1.66
C MET A 1 -3.51 20.07 -0.60
N GLU A 2 -4.77 19.68 -0.76
CA GLU A 2 -5.40 18.72 0.17
C GLU A 2 -4.70 17.36 0.09
N PRO A 3 -4.55 16.62 1.21
CA PRO A 3 -4.03 15.25 1.21
C PRO A 3 -4.90 14.33 0.34
N SER A 4 -4.28 13.77 -0.69
CA SER A 4 -4.97 13.04 -1.74
C SER A 4 -4.18 11.85 -2.25
N ILE A 5 -4.91 10.90 -2.83
CA ILE A 5 -4.42 9.70 -3.47
C ILE A 5 -4.67 9.76 -4.98
N LYS A 6 -3.77 9.18 -5.76
CA LYS A 6 -3.84 9.17 -7.23
C LYS A 6 -5.01 8.29 -7.70
N GLY A 7 -5.66 8.73 -8.77
CA GLY A 7 -6.79 8.02 -9.39
C GLY A 7 -6.51 6.57 -9.74
N THR A 8 -5.27 6.22 -10.10
CA THR A 8 -4.86 4.83 -10.35
C THR A 8 -5.07 3.91 -9.15
N VAL A 9 -4.87 4.40 -7.93
CA VAL A 9 -5.08 3.62 -6.70
C VAL A 9 -6.52 3.78 -6.19
N PHE A 10 -7.09 4.97 -6.33
CA PHE A 10 -8.48 5.23 -5.94
C PHE A 10 -9.49 4.41 -6.75
N ALA A 11 -9.27 4.25 -8.05
CA ALA A 11 -10.12 3.43 -8.92
C ALA A 11 -10.26 2.00 -8.39
N GLY A 12 -9.16 1.40 -7.92
CA GLY A 12 -9.18 0.04 -7.40
C GLY A 12 -10.06 -0.16 -6.15
N VAL A 13 -10.22 0.86 -5.30
CA VAL A 13 -11.14 0.75 -4.15
C VAL A 13 -12.60 0.97 -4.58
N VAL A 14 -12.84 1.89 -5.52
CA VAL A 14 -14.18 2.13 -6.08
C VAL A 14 -14.69 0.88 -6.81
N GLU A 15 -13.85 0.25 -7.64
CA GLU A 15 -14.16 -1.01 -8.32
C GLU A 15 -14.48 -2.14 -7.35
N ALA A 16 -13.70 -2.27 -6.27
CA ALA A 16 -13.96 -3.28 -5.24
C ALA A 16 -15.31 -3.08 -4.56
N LEU A 17 -15.67 -1.84 -4.22
CA LEU A 17 -16.97 -1.52 -3.65
C LEU A 17 -18.12 -1.74 -4.65
N ALA A 18 -17.96 -1.29 -5.89
CA ALA A 18 -18.94 -1.52 -6.95
C ALA A 18 -19.23 -3.01 -7.17
N LYS A 19 -18.19 -3.86 -7.13
CA LYS A 19 -18.34 -5.32 -7.17
C LYS A 19 -19.13 -5.84 -5.98
N CYS A 20 -18.82 -5.39 -4.76
CA CYS A 20 -19.55 -5.82 -3.56
C CYS A 20 -21.03 -5.41 -3.59
N LEU A 21 -21.35 -4.23 -4.13
CA LEU A 21 -22.72 -3.78 -4.35
C LEU A 21 -23.46 -4.66 -5.36
N ALA A 22 -22.84 -4.93 -6.51
CA ALA A 22 -23.42 -5.78 -7.54
C ALA A 22 -23.70 -7.22 -7.05
N GLU A 23 -22.86 -7.71 -6.13
CA GLU A 23 -23.01 -9.03 -5.50
C GLU A 23 -23.93 -9.02 -4.27
N GLY A 24 -24.48 -7.85 -3.88
CA GLY A 24 -25.33 -7.71 -2.70
C GLY A 24 -24.60 -7.89 -1.35
N ARG A 25 -23.26 -7.90 -1.34
CA ARG A 25 -22.43 -7.98 -0.13
C ARG A 25 -22.36 -6.65 0.63
N VAL A 26 -22.68 -5.55 -0.05
CA VAL A 26 -22.91 -4.22 0.53
C VAL A 26 -24.28 -3.75 0.07
N THR A 27 -25.03 -3.12 0.96
CA THR A 27 -26.37 -2.58 0.72
C THR A 27 -26.34 -1.07 0.56
N GLU A 28 -27.36 -0.51 -0.08
CA GLU A 28 -27.56 0.96 -0.16
C GLU A 28 -27.66 1.62 1.22
N GLY A 29 -28.25 0.93 2.20
CA GLY A 29 -28.31 1.41 3.58
C GLY A 29 -26.92 1.57 4.21
N GLU A 30 -26.01 0.64 3.93
CA GLU A 30 -24.61 0.73 4.37
C GLU A 30 -23.87 1.86 3.64
N LEU A 31 -24.07 2.04 2.32
CA LEU A 31 -23.53 3.21 1.62
C LEU A 31 -24.00 4.51 2.26
N GLY A 32 -25.29 4.61 2.59
CA GLY A 32 -25.88 5.77 3.24
C GLY A 32 -25.25 6.09 4.61
N ARG A 33 -24.93 5.05 5.38
CA ARG A 33 -24.33 5.16 6.72
C ARG A 33 -22.86 5.55 6.70
N TRP A 34 -22.10 5.00 5.77
CA TRP A 34 -20.63 5.09 5.76
C TRP A 34 -20.09 6.21 4.87
N LEU A 35 -20.76 6.47 3.75
CA LEU A 35 -20.25 7.35 2.70
C LEU A 35 -20.98 8.68 2.70
N THR A 36 -20.24 9.75 2.45
CA THR A 36 -20.82 11.06 2.18
C THR A 36 -21.50 11.08 0.80
N PRO A 37 -22.37 12.06 0.52
CA PRO A 37 -22.93 12.21 -0.82
C PRO A 37 -21.88 12.32 -1.93
N ALA A 38 -20.75 13.00 -1.67
CA ALA A 38 -19.65 13.14 -2.62
C ALA A 38 -18.94 11.81 -2.90
N ASP A 39 -18.72 10.99 -1.87
CA ASP A 39 -18.14 9.65 -2.05
C ASP A 39 -19.04 8.76 -2.90
N ARG A 40 -20.37 8.83 -2.67
CA ARG A 40 -21.35 8.06 -3.45
C ARG A 40 -21.41 8.51 -4.90
N ALA A 41 -21.35 9.81 -5.16
CA ALA A 41 -21.28 10.33 -6.53
C ALA A 41 -20.06 9.77 -7.27
N ALA A 42 -18.90 9.69 -6.61
CA ALA A 42 -17.70 9.12 -7.19
C ALA A 42 -17.81 7.63 -7.57
N LEU A 43 -18.77 6.87 -7.00
CA LEU A 43 -19.02 5.48 -7.39
C LEU A 43 -19.69 5.34 -8.76
N HIS A 44 -20.38 6.38 -9.21
CA HIS A 44 -21.09 6.40 -10.49
C HIS A 44 -20.30 7.14 -11.58
N GLU A 45 -19.22 7.80 -11.22
CA GLU A 45 -18.36 8.54 -12.11
C GLU A 45 -17.16 7.71 -12.56
N LYS A 46 -16.69 7.98 -13.79
CA LYS A 46 -15.43 7.39 -14.27
C LYS A 46 -14.25 8.00 -13.51
N ILE A 47 -13.55 7.19 -12.73
CA ILE A 47 -12.31 7.60 -12.06
C ILE A 47 -11.21 7.85 -13.10
N LEU A 48 -10.68 9.07 -13.13
CA LEU A 48 -9.61 9.48 -14.02
C LEU A 48 -8.26 9.22 -13.34
N VAL A 49 -7.46 8.33 -13.93
CA VAL A 49 -6.16 7.90 -13.40
C VAL A 49 -5.17 9.04 -13.11
N SER A 50 -5.25 10.13 -13.89
CA SER A 50 -4.40 11.31 -13.75
C SER A 50 -4.80 12.22 -12.58
N ASN A 51 -6.03 12.12 -12.08
CA ASN A 51 -6.57 13.02 -11.07
C ASN A 51 -6.15 12.62 -9.65
N TRP A 52 -6.31 13.56 -8.73
CA TRP A 52 -6.12 13.37 -7.30
C TRP A 52 -7.47 13.33 -6.60
N TYR A 53 -7.65 12.38 -5.70
CA TYR A 53 -8.89 12.16 -4.95
C TYR A 53 -8.64 12.29 -3.45
N PRO A 54 -9.53 12.93 -2.67
CA PRO A 54 -9.32 13.13 -1.24
C PRO A 54 -9.03 11.82 -0.51
N ILE A 55 -8.00 11.81 0.34
CA ILE A 55 -7.64 10.59 1.09
C ILE A 55 -8.76 10.16 2.04
N GLU A 56 -9.58 11.10 2.50
CA GLU A 56 -10.71 10.83 3.39
C GLU A 56 -11.82 10.02 2.70
N SER A 57 -12.04 10.22 1.40
CA SER A 57 -12.93 9.38 0.60
C SER A 57 -12.39 7.97 0.51
N TYR A 58 -11.08 7.83 0.23
CA TYR A 58 -10.42 6.54 0.21
C TYR A 58 -10.52 5.83 1.57
N ARG A 59 -10.33 6.57 2.67
CA ARG A 59 -10.46 6.05 4.03
C ARG A 59 -11.85 5.48 4.27
N ARG A 60 -12.92 6.26 4.09
CA ARG A 60 -14.30 5.83 4.35
C ARG A 60 -14.71 4.62 3.54
N ILE A 61 -14.33 4.57 2.25
CA ILE A 61 -14.63 3.41 1.40
C ILE A 61 -13.92 2.14 1.91
N ASN A 62 -12.65 2.23 2.29
CA ASN A 62 -11.94 1.06 2.82
C ASN A 62 -12.42 0.65 4.21
N GLU A 63 -12.81 1.59 5.07
CA GLU A 63 -13.42 1.28 6.38
C GLU A 63 -14.76 0.55 6.20
N LEU A 64 -15.61 1.00 5.28
CA LEU A 64 -16.84 0.29 4.90
C LEU A 64 -16.51 -1.13 4.46
N LEU A 65 -15.59 -1.28 3.50
CA LEU A 65 -15.24 -2.60 2.98
C LEU A 65 -14.68 -3.52 4.07
N ARG A 66 -13.83 -3.00 4.96
CA ARG A 66 -13.32 -3.75 6.12
C ARG A 66 -14.45 -4.18 7.05
N ASP A 67 -15.34 -3.27 7.43
CA ASP A 67 -16.31 -3.52 8.50
C ASP A 67 -17.50 -4.34 8.03
N VAL A 68 -17.94 -4.13 6.79
CA VAL A 68 -19.07 -4.87 6.20
C VAL A 68 -18.60 -6.18 5.58
N VAL A 69 -17.65 -6.13 4.65
CA VAL A 69 -17.22 -7.29 3.86
C VAL A 69 -16.15 -8.10 4.57
N GLY A 70 -15.19 -7.41 5.21
CA GLY A 70 -14.14 -8.04 6.01
C GLY A 70 -14.56 -8.38 7.44
N HIS A 71 -15.83 -8.15 7.81
CA HIS A 71 -16.36 -8.37 9.17
C HIS A 71 -15.52 -7.71 10.28
N GLY A 72 -14.97 -6.52 10.00
CA GLY A 72 -14.10 -5.76 10.91
C GLY A 72 -12.63 -6.20 10.91
N GLY A 73 -12.27 -7.25 10.17
CA GLY A 73 -10.92 -7.80 10.14
C GLY A 73 -9.97 -7.01 9.24
N ASN A 74 -8.83 -6.56 9.78
CA ASN A 74 -7.79 -5.88 9.00
C ASN A 74 -7.09 -6.80 7.99
N GLU A 75 -7.14 -8.12 8.18
CA GLU A 75 -6.63 -9.11 7.21
C GLU A 75 -7.30 -8.95 5.84
N TYR A 76 -8.57 -8.52 5.80
CA TYR A 76 -9.25 -8.22 4.54
C TYR A 76 -8.55 -7.09 3.77
N LEU A 77 -8.13 -6.01 4.47
CA LEU A 77 -7.39 -4.91 3.85
C LEU A 77 -6.00 -5.37 3.40
N ARG A 78 -5.35 -6.20 4.21
CA ARG A 78 -4.06 -6.79 3.86
C ARG A 78 -4.16 -7.61 2.56
N GLU A 79 -5.17 -8.46 2.41
CA GLU A 79 -5.39 -9.21 1.17
C GLU A 79 -5.68 -8.29 -0.03
N LEU A 80 -6.52 -7.27 0.14
CA LEU A 80 -6.74 -6.26 -0.91
C LEU A 80 -5.44 -5.52 -1.31
N GLY A 81 -4.49 -5.37 -0.40
CA GLY A 81 -3.15 -4.88 -0.68
C GLY A 81 -2.34 -5.85 -1.55
N ARG A 82 -2.35 -7.14 -1.19
CA ARG A 82 -1.69 -8.21 -1.96
C ARG A 82 -2.26 -8.33 -3.37
N GLU A 83 -3.58 -8.34 -3.52
CA GLU A 83 -4.24 -8.38 -4.83
C GLU A 83 -3.83 -7.20 -5.72
N THR A 84 -3.74 -5.98 -5.15
CA THR A 84 -3.25 -4.81 -5.88
C THR A 84 -1.81 -5.02 -6.35
N ALA A 85 -0.91 -5.52 -5.49
CA ALA A 85 0.47 -5.82 -5.88
C ALA A 85 0.52 -6.83 -7.03
N ARG A 86 -0.23 -7.94 -6.96
CA ARG A 86 -0.32 -8.94 -8.03
C ARG A 86 -0.78 -8.33 -9.35
N LYS A 87 -1.82 -7.49 -9.33
CA LYS A 87 -2.32 -6.79 -10.52
C LYS A 87 -1.27 -5.84 -11.11
N LEU A 88 -0.58 -5.06 -10.27
CA LEU A 88 0.46 -4.14 -10.71
C LEU A 88 1.65 -4.87 -11.34
N MET A 89 2.07 -6.00 -10.74
CA MET A 89 3.12 -6.85 -11.29
C MET A 89 2.70 -7.49 -12.62
N ALA A 90 1.48 -8.03 -12.70
CA ALA A 90 0.97 -8.67 -13.91
C ALA A 90 0.78 -7.69 -15.08
N ALA A 91 0.39 -6.45 -14.79
CA ALA A 91 0.14 -5.44 -15.81
C ALA A 91 1.42 -4.74 -16.32
N GLY A 92 2.58 -4.96 -15.67
CA GLY A 92 3.83 -4.28 -16.02
C GLY A 92 3.78 -2.75 -15.85
N ILE A 93 2.80 -2.22 -15.11
CA ILE A 93 2.45 -0.78 -15.08
C ILE A 93 3.50 0.09 -14.35
N TYR A 94 4.57 -0.52 -13.83
CA TYR A 94 5.74 0.23 -13.38
C TYR A 94 7.00 -0.51 -13.79
N ALA A 95 7.82 0.10 -14.64
CA ALA A 95 9.16 -0.41 -14.98
C ALA A 95 10.02 -0.62 -13.72
N GLN A 96 9.72 0.10 -12.63
CA GLN A 96 10.30 -0.08 -11.31
C GLN A 96 10.00 -1.47 -10.70
N PHE A 97 8.87 -2.11 -11.04
CA PHE A 97 8.55 -3.47 -10.62
C PHE A 97 9.15 -4.55 -11.52
N GLU A 98 9.27 -4.31 -12.82
CA GLU A 98 10.08 -5.18 -13.68
C GLU A 98 11.54 -5.21 -13.24
N TYR A 99 12.04 -4.09 -12.70
CA TYR A 99 13.37 -4.05 -12.11
C TYR A 99 13.50 -4.95 -10.87
N LEU A 100 12.43 -5.19 -10.09
CA LEU A 100 12.46 -6.15 -8.98
C LEU A 100 12.74 -7.58 -9.44
N GLN A 101 12.34 -7.92 -10.67
CA GLN A 101 12.65 -9.19 -11.30
C GLN A 101 14.09 -9.25 -11.88
N ARG A 102 14.72 -8.09 -12.12
CA ARG A 102 16.10 -7.94 -12.64
C ARG A 102 17.03 -7.27 -11.63
N THR A 103 16.94 -7.67 -10.36
CA THR A 103 17.59 -6.95 -9.25
C THR A 103 19.07 -7.23 -9.13
N GLU A 104 19.82 -6.18 -8.78
CA GLU A 104 21.25 -6.28 -8.47
C GLU A 104 21.53 -7.24 -7.31
N VAL A 105 20.58 -7.43 -6.38
CA VAL A 105 20.72 -8.40 -5.27
C VAL A 105 20.80 -9.83 -5.77
N ALA A 106 20.06 -10.18 -6.83
CA ALA A 106 20.13 -11.53 -7.40
C ALA A 106 21.53 -11.81 -7.99
N ASN A 107 22.24 -10.75 -8.39
CA ASN A 107 23.59 -10.82 -8.96
C ASN A 107 24.70 -10.57 -7.92
N ALA A 108 24.34 -10.23 -6.67
CA ALA A 108 25.30 -9.89 -5.62
C ALA A 108 25.82 -11.14 -4.89
N ILE A 109 27.15 -11.24 -4.80
CA ILE A 109 27.84 -12.31 -4.07
C ILE A 109 28.36 -11.74 -2.75
N GLY A 110 28.06 -12.42 -1.64
CA GLY A 110 28.42 -11.99 -0.29
C GLY A 110 27.32 -11.17 0.41
N ALA A 111 27.27 -11.26 1.74
CA ALA A 111 26.21 -10.66 2.56
C ALA A 111 26.15 -9.13 2.43
N GLU A 112 27.30 -8.46 2.45
CA GLU A 112 27.39 -7.00 2.35
C GLU A 112 26.90 -6.47 0.99
N ALA A 113 27.29 -7.14 -0.10
CA ALA A 113 26.86 -6.78 -1.45
C ALA A 113 25.34 -6.98 -1.63
N LYS A 114 24.79 -8.08 -1.08
CA LYS A 114 23.33 -8.34 -1.07
C LYS A 114 22.59 -7.27 -0.28
N PHE A 115 23.07 -6.92 0.91
CA PHE A 115 22.50 -5.87 1.75
C PHE A 115 22.47 -4.53 1.01
N ALA A 116 23.61 -4.09 0.46
CA ALA A 116 23.72 -2.84 -0.26
C ALA A 116 22.82 -2.78 -1.50
N ALA A 117 22.74 -3.88 -2.27
CA ALA A 117 21.87 -3.99 -3.43
C ALA A 117 20.39 -3.92 -3.02
N PHE A 118 20.01 -4.58 -1.92
CA PHE A 118 18.62 -4.61 -1.47
C PHE A 118 18.18 -3.24 -0.98
N GLY A 119 19.06 -2.51 -0.30
CA GLY A 119 18.81 -1.11 0.04
C GLY A 119 18.60 -0.21 -1.18
N ARG A 120 19.27 -0.46 -2.31
CA ARG A 120 19.03 0.28 -3.56
C ARG A 120 17.66 -0.04 -4.14
N ASP A 121 17.27 -1.31 -4.16
CA ASP A 121 15.96 -1.75 -4.64
C ASP A 121 14.83 -1.16 -3.79
N LEU A 122 14.96 -1.20 -2.46
CA LEU A 122 13.97 -0.61 -1.56
C LEU A 122 13.82 0.89 -1.76
N ARG A 123 14.91 1.65 -1.88
CA ARG A 123 14.84 3.09 -2.13
C ARG A 123 14.07 3.42 -3.41
N ARG A 124 14.18 2.58 -4.45
CA ARG A 124 13.42 2.74 -5.70
C ARG A 124 11.94 2.40 -5.52
N ILE A 125 11.60 1.37 -4.74
CA ILE A 125 10.19 1.08 -4.44
C ILE A 125 9.57 2.23 -3.63
N THR A 126 10.27 2.75 -2.62
CA THR A 126 9.72 3.79 -1.75
C THR A 126 9.42 5.10 -2.49
N THR A 127 10.09 5.38 -3.62
CA THR A 127 9.79 6.58 -4.43
C THR A 127 8.43 6.51 -5.12
N LEU A 128 7.87 5.31 -5.32
CA LEU A 128 6.55 5.13 -5.91
C LEU A 128 5.46 5.84 -5.09
N SER A 129 5.64 5.92 -3.77
CA SER A 129 4.70 6.59 -2.87
C SER A 129 4.38 8.02 -3.32
N SER A 130 5.37 8.77 -3.79
CA SER A 130 5.18 10.16 -4.26
C SER A 130 4.41 10.28 -5.57
N ALA A 131 4.34 9.21 -6.37
CA ALA A 131 3.52 9.16 -7.58
C ALA A 131 2.04 8.85 -7.26
N ILE A 132 1.77 8.24 -6.10
CA ILE A 132 0.42 7.79 -5.70
C ILE A 132 -0.19 8.58 -4.55
N LEU A 133 0.62 9.28 -3.75
CA LEU A 133 0.21 10.13 -2.64
C LEU A 133 0.88 11.50 -2.81
N ASN A 134 0.12 12.57 -2.59
CA ASN A 134 0.68 13.94 -2.58
C ASN A 134 1.09 14.41 -1.16
N PHE A 135 1.11 13.49 -0.20
CA PHE A 135 1.48 13.69 1.19
C PHE A 135 2.32 12.50 1.67
N SER A 136 2.92 12.64 2.86
CA SER A 136 3.90 11.71 3.45
C SER A 136 5.21 11.58 2.65
N LYS A 137 6.26 11.11 3.32
CA LYS A 137 7.56 10.83 2.70
C LYS A 137 8.03 9.45 3.13
N TRP A 138 8.38 8.62 2.15
CA TRP A 138 8.81 7.25 2.38
C TRP A 138 10.31 7.13 2.18
N THR A 139 11.00 6.56 3.16
CA THR A 139 12.45 6.35 3.15
C THR A 139 12.78 4.94 3.60
N ALA A 140 13.71 4.28 2.91
CA ALA A 140 14.27 3.00 3.36
C ALA A 140 15.64 3.24 3.99
N VAL A 141 15.80 2.82 5.25
CA VAL A 141 17.02 3.00 6.04
C VAL A 141 17.49 1.66 6.63
N PRO A 142 18.81 1.45 6.84
CA PRO A 142 19.31 0.31 7.59
C PRO A 142 18.73 0.26 9.00
N ASP A 143 18.41 -0.95 9.49
CA ASP A 143 17.98 -1.18 10.88
C ASP A 143 19.14 -0.96 11.87
N PRO A 144 19.10 0.08 12.73
CA PRO A 144 20.14 0.35 13.72
C PRO A 144 20.12 -0.70 14.83
N GLU A 145 19.00 -1.39 15.05
CA GLU A 145 18.89 -2.48 16.03
C GLU A 145 19.47 -3.79 15.49
N HIS A 146 19.60 -3.93 14.15
CA HIS A 146 20.09 -5.13 13.48
C HIS A 146 21.19 -4.79 12.46
N GLN A 147 22.41 -4.56 12.96
CA GLN A 147 23.57 -4.14 12.17
C GLN A 147 23.87 -5.10 11.00
N GLY A 148 23.43 -4.71 9.79
CA GLY A 148 23.82 -5.33 8.51
C GLY A 148 22.90 -6.43 7.97
N GLY A 149 21.79 -6.73 8.65
CA GLY A 149 20.84 -7.77 8.22
C GLY A 149 19.50 -7.25 7.72
N ARG A 150 19.08 -6.06 8.17
CA ARG A 150 17.70 -5.58 8.00
C ARG A 150 17.59 -4.12 7.56
N TYR A 151 16.44 -3.84 6.98
CA TYR A 151 15.96 -2.50 6.67
C TYR A 151 14.61 -2.26 7.33
N TRP A 152 14.26 -1.00 7.41
CA TRP A 152 12.96 -0.51 7.82
C TRP A 152 12.59 0.62 6.86
N ILE A 153 11.31 0.66 6.51
CA ILE A 153 10.72 1.71 5.68
C ILE A 153 10.01 2.66 6.63
N GLU A 154 10.48 3.88 6.68
CA GLU A 154 9.89 4.95 7.46
C GLU A 154 8.98 5.81 6.59
N VAL A 155 7.80 6.11 7.10
CA VAL A 155 6.84 7.03 6.50
C VAL A 155 6.68 8.22 7.44
N CYS A 156 7.30 9.33 7.08
CA CYS A 156 7.21 10.62 7.78
C CYS A 156 6.08 11.49 7.19
N ASP A 157 5.73 12.58 7.89
CA ASP A 157 4.62 13.48 7.52
C ASP A 157 3.29 12.69 7.35
N ALA A 158 3.09 11.66 8.18
CA ALA A 158 2.04 10.65 8.04
C ALA A 158 0.74 10.99 8.81
N GLN A 159 0.55 12.24 9.24
CA GLN A 159 -0.62 12.65 10.03
C GLN A 159 -1.96 12.48 9.29
N HIS A 160 -1.92 12.44 7.95
CA HIS A 160 -3.07 12.20 7.07
C HIS A 160 -3.08 10.79 6.47
N PHE A 161 -2.19 9.91 6.92
CA PHE A 161 -2.08 8.55 6.43
C PHE A 161 -3.04 7.66 7.23
N PRO A 162 -4.21 7.26 6.69
CA PRO A 162 -5.19 6.54 7.46
C PRO A 162 -4.72 5.11 7.75
N GLU A 163 -5.16 4.51 8.85
CA GLU A 163 -4.76 3.14 9.23
C GLU A 163 -5.15 2.11 8.17
N VAL A 164 -6.30 2.30 7.49
CA VAL A 164 -6.70 1.40 6.40
C VAL A 164 -5.69 1.42 5.25
N LEU A 165 -5.03 2.56 4.98
CA LEU A 165 -3.94 2.62 4.00
C LEU A 165 -2.68 1.92 4.51
N ALA A 166 -2.42 1.93 5.82
CA ALA A 166 -1.28 1.23 6.41
C ALA A 166 -1.43 -0.29 6.27
N TRP A 167 -2.61 -0.83 6.58
CA TRP A 167 -2.95 -2.24 6.37
C TRP A 167 -2.89 -2.67 4.89
N ARG A 168 -3.37 -1.82 3.96
CA ARG A 168 -3.26 -2.11 2.53
C ARG A 168 -1.81 -2.04 2.05
N SER A 169 -1.03 -1.08 2.54
CA SER A 169 0.39 -0.96 2.22
C SER A 169 1.19 -2.16 2.75
N ASP A 170 0.84 -2.65 3.94
CA ASP A 170 1.42 -3.85 4.54
C ASP A 170 1.22 -5.09 3.66
N GLY A 171 0.00 -5.32 3.17
CA GLY A 171 -0.26 -6.39 2.20
C GLY A 171 0.50 -6.20 0.88
N LEU A 172 0.48 -4.98 0.34
CA LEU A 172 1.13 -4.66 -0.94
C LEU A 172 2.64 -4.88 -0.90
N ILE A 173 3.32 -4.35 0.11
CA ILE A 173 4.79 -4.45 0.25
C ILE A 173 5.21 -5.89 0.54
N ASN A 174 4.45 -6.60 1.38
CA ASN A 174 4.73 -8.00 1.65
C ASN A 174 4.56 -8.87 0.41
N GLU A 175 3.51 -8.68 -0.37
CA GLU A 175 3.30 -9.44 -1.62
C GLU A 175 4.43 -9.23 -2.63
N MET A 176 4.95 -8.01 -2.76
CA MET A 176 6.12 -7.74 -3.59
C MET A 176 7.37 -8.48 -3.11
N GLY A 177 7.46 -8.78 -1.81
CA GLY A 177 8.52 -9.59 -1.22
C GLY A 177 8.32 -11.10 -1.36
N VAL A 178 7.08 -11.59 -1.52
CA VAL A 178 6.77 -13.04 -1.49
C VAL A 178 7.58 -13.82 -2.51
N ALA A 179 7.66 -13.35 -3.76
CA ALA A 179 8.39 -14.03 -4.84
C ALA A 179 9.88 -14.22 -4.52
N ARG A 180 10.45 -13.37 -3.65
CA ARG A 180 11.88 -13.35 -3.33
C ARG A 180 12.21 -14.03 -2.01
N PHE A 181 11.35 -13.86 -1.01
CA PHE A 181 11.65 -14.25 0.38
C PHE A 181 10.78 -15.42 0.86
N GLY A 182 9.83 -15.91 0.05
CA GLY A 182 9.01 -17.06 0.40
C GLY A 182 8.01 -16.79 1.53
N GLY A 183 7.60 -15.53 1.72
CA GLY A 183 6.61 -15.14 2.71
C GLY A 183 6.72 -13.68 3.15
N ASP A 184 5.91 -13.31 4.13
CA ASP A 184 5.87 -11.96 4.66
C ASP A 184 7.21 -11.59 5.30
N MET A 185 7.66 -10.37 5.03
CA MET A 185 8.93 -9.85 5.48
C MET A 185 8.77 -8.63 6.37
N TRP A 186 7.65 -7.92 6.28
CA TRP A 186 7.42 -6.64 6.92
C TRP A 186 6.29 -6.71 7.94
N ARG A 187 6.46 -6.01 9.06
CA ARG A 187 5.38 -5.63 9.98
C ARG A 187 5.44 -4.14 10.21
N TRP A 188 4.29 -3.50 10.37
CA TRP A 188 4.24 -2.06 10.58
C TRP A 188 3.73 -1.70 11.96
N ASP A 189 4.14 -0.52 12.41
CA ASP A 189 3.69 0.10 13.65
C ASP A 189 3.63 1.63 13.45
N ARG A 190 2.86 2.33 14.29
CA ARG A 190 2.73 3.79 14.29
C ARG A 190 3.27 4.36 15.61
N PRO A 191 4.59 4.56 15.73
CA PRO A 191 5.18 5.10 16.95
C PRO A 191 4.74 6.54 17.26
N ALA A 192 4.33 7.31 16.25
CA ALA A 192 3.79 8.67 16.44
C ALA A 192 2.73 8.98 15.37
N ARG A 193 1.88 9.97 15.61
CA ARG A 193 0.79 10.34 14.70
C ARG A 193 1.28 10.60 13.27
N ASP A 194 2.42 11.25 13.13
CA ASP A 194 3.08 11.66 11.89
C ASP A 194 4.14 10.67 11.40
N ARG A 195 4.27 9.50 12.04
CA ARG A 195 5.32 8.52 11.75
C ARG A 195 4.80 7.08 11.74
N ILE A 196 4.99 6.39 10.62
CA ILE A 196 4.74 4.94 10.48
C ILE A 196 6.06 4.27 10.13
N VAL A 197 6.28 3.05 10.64
CA VAL A 197 7.50 2.29 10.37
C VAL A 197 7.14 0.87 9.99
N PHE A 198 7.57 0.42 8.81
CA PHE A 198 7.53 -0.98 8.39
C PHE A 198 8.90 -1.60 8.67
N ARG A 199 8.99 -2.55 9.59
CA ARG A 199 10.21 -3.24 10.01
C ARG A 199 10.32 -4.61 9.36
N MET A 200 11.49 -4.94 8.80
CA MET A 200 11.79 -6.31 8.42
C MET A 200 11.76 -7.22 9.65
N GLN A 201 11.19 -8.41 9.49
CA GLN A 201 11.06 -9.41 10.56
C GLN A 201 12.17 -10.46 10.55
N ARG A 202 13.01 -10.46 9.51
CA ARG A 202 14.08 -11.43 9.28
C ARG A 202 15.18 -10.83 8.44
N ASP A 203 16.37 -11.42 8.52
CA ASP A 203 17.54 -11.02 7.76
C ASP A 203 17.42 -11.44 6.28
N LEU A 204 18.20 -10.78 5.41
CA LEU A 204 18.28 -11.04 3.96
C LEU A 204 18.94 -12.36 3.56
#